data_AF-A0A955CVP4-F1
#
_entry.id   AF-A0A955CVP4-F1
#
_cell.length_a   1.000
_cell.length_b   1.000
_cell.length_c   1.000
_cell.angle_alpha   90.00
_cell.angle_beta   90.00
_cell.angle_gamma   90.00
#
_symmetry.space_group_name_H-M   'P 1'
#
loop_
_entity.id
_entity.type
_entity.pdbx_description
1 polymer ?
#
loop_
_entity_poly.entity_id
_entity_poly.type
_entity_poly.pdbx_seq_one_letter_code
_entity_poly.pdbx_strand_id
1 'polypeptide(L)'
;MKSGSGLVGMLAVAALAGAASADVVISNLNIASASGTVFGNCATTVYKAGGFTMPTSGPNYELDLVQLYVNFDTSPPAEDLAVSVWSGAGAPSTLLTTTTMSGTSTGLGAFDFVPDSPVTLEAGQTYWVYVEPTIQSGCTRWEGDSGGAQPTGIATSAGYIFNGNSSAFANRYEVQGSPDTGCYADCDGSGALNIFDYICFGNEYSAGTAYADCDGSGSLNIFDYICFGNEYSAGCP
;
A
#
# COMPACT_ATOMS: atom_id res chain seq x y z
N MET A 1 65.47 -0.01 8.35
CA MET A 1 64.35 0.42 9.23
C MET A 1 64.04 1.86 8.85
N LYS A 2 62.88 2.32 8.39
CA LYS A 2 61.51 1.80 8.19
C LYS A 2 60.97 2.54 6.96
N SER A 3 60.36 1.83 6.00
CA SER A 3 59.46 2.43 5.00
C SER A 3 58.05 2.36 5.57
N GLY A 4 57.40 3.51 5.73
CA GLY A 4 56.01 3.61 6.20
C GLY A 4 55.11 3.93 5.01
N SER A 5 54.38 2.94 4.52
CA SER A 5 53.23 3.15 3.63
C SER A 5 51.98 3.32 4.48
N GLY A 6 51.43 4.53 4.51
CA GLY A 6 50.13 4.82 5.10
C GLY A 6 49.01 4.42 4.15
N LEU A 7 48.27 3.37 4.49
CA LEU A 7 46.98 3.09 3.88
C LEU A 7 45.99 4.16 4.37
N VAL A 8 45.49 5.00 3.46
CA VAL A 8 44.33 5.86 3.71
C VAL A 8 43.10 4.98 3.59
N GLY A 9 42.51 4.63 4.73
CA GLY A 9 41.22 3.93 4.81
C GLY A 9 40.10 4.86 4.37
N MET A 10 39.46 4.52 3.26
CA MET A 10 38.26 5.20 2.78
C MET A 10 37.09 4.70 3.64
N LEU A 11 36.67 5.53 4.60
CA LEU A 11 35.51 5.26 5.46
C LEU A 11 34.25 5.46 4.62
N ALA A 12 33.63 4.38 4.17
CA ALA A 12 32.32 4.42 3.53
C ALA A 12 31.28 4.81 4.58
N VAL A 13 30.76 6.03 4.48
CA VAL A 13 29.54 6.43 5.19
C VAL A 13 28.39 5.81 4.42
N ALA A 14 27.89 4.67 4.90
CA ALA A 14 26.62 4.13 4.45
C ALA A 14 25.53 5.10 4.94
N ALA A 15 24.91 5.83 4.01
CA ALA A 15 23.67 6.52 4.28
C ALA A 15 22.62 5.44 4.60
N LEU A 16 22.24 5.34 5.87
CA LEU A 16 21.03 4.63 6.27
C LEU A 16 19.87 5.49 5.76
N ALA A 17 19.35 5.16 4.58
CA ALA A 17 18.02 5.60 4.19
C ALA A 17 17.06 5.04 5.26
N GLY A 18 16.50 5.92 6.09
CA GLY A 18 15.43 5.53 6.98
C GLY A 18 14.27 5.09 6.10
N ALA A 19 13.78 3.86 6.28
CA ALA A 19 12.53 3.45 5.67
C ALA A 19 11.46 4.47 6.07
N ALA A 20 10.83 5.11 5.09
CA ALA A 20 9.63 5.89 5.34
C ALA A 20 8.64 4.96 6.08
N SER A 21 8.05 5.43 7.18
CA SER A 21 7.06 4.63 7.89
C SER A 21 5.81 4.54 7.01
N ALA A 22 5.38 3.32 6.66
CA ALA A 22 4.15 3.12 5.91
C ALA A 22 2.95 3.75 6.63
N ASP A 23 2.09 4.45 5.89
CA ASP A 23 0.84 5.00 6.41
C ASP A 23 -0.25 3.92 6.42
N VAL A 24 -1.20 4.07 7.34
CA VAL A 24 -2.42 3.25 7.34
C VAL A 24 -3.42 3.83 6.33
N VAL A 25 -3.45 3.23 5.13
CA VAL A 25 -4.41 3.58 4.09
C VAL A 25 -5.83 3.33 4.57
N ILE A 26 -6.10 2.14 5.12
CA ILE A 26 -7.40 1.83 5.73
C ILE A 26 -7.25 0.67 6.72
N SER A 27 -7.94 0.72 7.86
CA SER A 27 -7.86 -0.35 8.87
C SER A 27 -9.12 -0.50 9.72
N ASN A 28 -9.45 -1.74 10.06
CA ASN A 28 -10.25 -2.11 11.22
C ASN A 28 -9.56 -3.24 12.03
N LEU A 29 -8.25 -3.40 11.90
CA LEU A 29 -7.51 -4.54 12.44
C LEU A 29 -7.47 -4.55 13.99
N ASN A 30 -7.33 -3.36 14.60
CA ASN A 30 -7.06 -3.18 16.03
C ASN A 30 -8.30 -3.20 16.95
N ILE A 31 -9.44 -3.66 16.47
CA ILE A 31 -10.68 -3.68 17.27
C ILE A 31 -10.58 -4.78 18.34
N ALA A 32 -10.95 -4.43 19.57
CA ALA A 32 -10.96 -5.34 20.72
C ALA A 32 -11.77 -6.60 20.39
N SER A 33 -11.13 -7.75 20.56
CA SER A 33 -11.55 -9.10 20.20
C SER A 33 -12.95 -9.46 20.68
N ALA A 34 -13.99 -9.08 19.95
CA ALA A 34 -15.26 -9.80 20.01
C ALA A 34 -15.18 -10.93 19.00
N SER A 35 -15.44 -12.18 19.44
CA SER A 35 -15.58 -13.32 18.54
C SER A 35 -16.58 -12.97 17.45
N GLY A 36 -16.08 -12.72 16.24
CA GLY A 36 -16.87 -12.25 15.12
C GLY A 36 -17.24 -13.36 14.16
N THR A 37 -17.80 -12.96 13.02
CA THR A 37 -18.15 -13.87 11.93
C THR A 37 -16.92 -14.28 11.13
N VAL A 38 -16.89 -15.53 10.70
CA VAL A 38 -15.79 -16.08 9.91
C VAL A 38 -16.17 -16.20 8.45
N PHE A 39 -15.26 -15.79 7.57
CA PHE A 39 -15.30 -16.09 6.15
C PHE A 39 -14.33 -17.25 5.85
N GLY A 40 -14.66 -18.11 4.90
CA GLY A 40 -13.75 -19.14 4.40
C GLY A 40 -13.74 -20.47 5.16
N ASN A 41 -14.63 -20.67 6.15
CA ASN A 41 -14.76 -21.87 7.00
C ASN A 41 -14.78 -23.20 6.23
N CYS A 42 -13.61 -23.67 5.81
CA CYS A 42 -13.38 -24.82 4.95
C CYS A 42 -14.12 -24.78 3.58
N ALA A 43 -14.41 -23.61 3.03
CA ALA A 43 -15.13 -23.47 1.77
C ALA A 43 -14.20 -23.08 0.60
N THR A 44 -14.20 -23.84 -0.49
CA THR A 44 -13.27 -23.66 -1.65
C THR A 44 -13.86 -22.88 -2.83
N THR A 45 -15.13 -22.49 -2.77
CA THR A 45 -15.86 -21.85 -3.88
C THR A 45 -16.34 -20.44 -3.54
N VAL A 46 -15.91 -19.92 -2.40
CA VAL A 46 -16.32 -18.62 -1.89
C VAL A 46 -15.18 -17.63 -1.98
N TYR A 47 -15.52 -16.37 -2.26
CA TYR A 47 -14.63 -15.24 -2.11
C TYR A 47 -15.28 -14.17 -1.25
N LYS A 48 -14.45 -13.31 -0.67
CA LYS A 48 -14.88 -12.06 -0.08
C LYS A 48 -13.85 -10.97 -0.40
N ALA A 49 -14.33 -9.80 -0.77
CA ALA A 49 -13.51 -8.65 -1.08
C ALA A 49 -13.87 -7.48 -0.17
N GLY A 50 -12.87 -6.89 0.50
CA GLY A 50 -13.00 -5.63 1.23
C GLY A 50 -12.58 -4.47 0.34
N GLY A 51 -13.52 -3.58 0.02
CA GLY A 51 -13.31 -2.46 -0.88
C GLY A 51 -12.95 -1.18 -0.14
N PHE A 52 -12.13 -0.34 -0.78
CA PHE A 52 -11.80 1.00 -0.30
C PHE A 52 -11.58 1.96 -1.48
N THR A 53 -11.94 3.23 -1.29
CA THR A 53 -11.79 4.30 -2.27
C THR A 53 -10.79 5.32 -1.74
N MET A 54 -9.75 5.58 -2.52
CA MET A 54 -8.75 6.60 -2.21
C MET A 54 -9.39 8.01 -2.28
N PRO A 55 -8.92 8.98 -1.47
CA PRO A 55 -9.36 10.36 -1.58
C PRO A 55 -9.19 10.90 -3.00
N THR A 56 -10.12 11.74 -3.47
CA THR A 56 -10.00 12.39 -4.79
C THR A 56 -8.95 13.50 -4.83
N SER A 57 -8.37 13.85 -3.68
CA SER A 57 -7.33 14.85 -3.50
C SER A 57 -6.27 14.32 -2.56
N GLY A 58 -4.99 14.48 -2.91
CA GLY A 58 -3.86 13.94 -2.17
C GLY A 58 -2.88 13.22 -3.11
N PRO A 59 -1.74 12.73 -2.58
CA PRO A 59 -0.81 11.94 -3.37
C PRO A 59 -1.41 10.58 -3.71
N ASN A 60 -0.82 9.92 -4.72
CA ASN A 60 -1.00 8.50 -4.90
C ASN A 60 -0.31 7.75 -3.74
N TYR A 61 -0.53 6.45 -3.63
CA TYR A 61 0.13 5.61 -2.62
C TYR A 61 0.71 4.37 -3.28
N GLU A 62 1.96 4.02 -3.01
CA GLU A 62 2.45 2.68 -3.29
C GLU A 62 1.92 1.72 -2.23
N LEU A 63 1.36 0.59 -2.67
CA LEU A 63 0.89 -0.46 -1.79
C LEU A 63 2.08 -1.21 -1.18
N ASP A 64 2.25 -1.09 0.13
CA ASP A 64 3.34 -1.76 0.84
C ASP A 64 2.90 -3.15 1.34
N LEU A 65 1.73 -3.21 1.98
CA LEU A 65 1.30 -4.39 2.73
C LEU A 65 -0.22 -4.48 2.86
N VAL A 66 -0.74 -5.69 2.76
CA VAL A 66 -2.09 -6.05 3.23
C VAL A 66 -1.95 -6.93 4.46
N GLN A 67 -2.60 -6.58 5.56
CA GLN A 67 -2.64 -7.41 6.77
C GLN A 67 -4.05 -7.93 7.01
N LEU A 68 -4.21 -9.23 7.18
CA LEU A 68 -5.51 -9.85 7.49
C LEU A 68 -5.49 -10.46 8.88
N TYR A 69 -6.58 -10.28 9.64
CA TYR A 69 -6.76 -11.04 10.88
C TYR A 69 -7.42 -12.39 10.58
N VAL A 70 -6.62 -13.46 10.61
CA VAL A 70 -7.03 -14.79 10.17
C VAL A 70 -6.76 -15.83 11.25
N ASN A 71 -7.43 -16.98 11.11
CA ASN A 71 -7.22 -18.16 11.91
C ASN A 71 -6.91 -19.33 11.00
N PHE A 72 -5.65 -19.79 11.03
CA PHE A 72 -5.19 -20.95 10.30
C PHE A 72 -5.20 -22.19 11.20
N ASP A 73 -5.94 -23.22 10.80
CA ASP A 73 -6.06 -24.47 11.58
C ASP A 73 -4.80 -25.35 11.51
N THR A 74 -4.07 -25.28 10.40
CA THR A 74 -2.94 -26.16 10.08
C THR A 74 -1.80 -25.42 9.40
N SER A 75 -0.63 -26.05 9.38
CA SER A 75 0.59 -25.53 8.73
C SER A 75 0.93 -26.36 7.49
N PRO A 76 1.42 -25.76 6.38
CA PRO A 76 1.68 -24.34 6.19
C PRO A 76 0.41 -23.53 5.82
N PRO A 77 0.22 -22.36 6.45
CA PRO A 77 -0.99 -21.53 6.30
C PRO A 77 -1.16 -20.88 4.91
N ALA A 78 -0.05 -20.56 4.23
CA ALA A 78 -0.06 -19.79 3.00
C ALA A 78 -0.72 -20.53 1.82
N GLU A 79 -0.79 -21.86 1.90
CA GLU A 79 -1.38 -22.70 0.86
C GLU A 79 -2.91 -22.78 0.94
N ASP A 80 -3.49 -22.33 2.07
CA ASP A 80 -4.92 -22.45 2.38
C ASP A 80 -5.70 -21.16 2.15
N LEU A 81 -5.03 -20.06 1.75
CA LEU A 81 -5.62 -18.76 1.49
C LEU A 81 -4.88 -18.00 0.39
N ALA A 82 -5.58 -17.60 -0.66
CA ALA A 82 -5.08 -16.65 -1.65
C ALA A 82 -5.61 -15.24 -1.36
N VAL A 83 -4.71 -14.27 -1.42
CA VAL A 83 -5.01 -12.84 -1.27
C VAL A 83 -4.47 -12.13 -2.50
N SER A 84 -5.28 -11.22 -3.06
CA SER A 84 -4.95 -10.44 -4.24
C SER A 84 -5.58 -9.05 -4.16
N VAL A 85 -5.04 -8.10 -4.92
CA VAL A 85 -5.55 -6.73 -4.99
C VAL A 85 -6.07 -6.44 -6.39
N TRP A 86 -7.27 -5.88 -6.44
CA TRP A 86 -7.98 -5.58 -7.67
C TRP A 86 -8.41 -4.10 -7.69
N SER A 87 -8.54 -3.52 -8.88
CA SER A 87 -9.27 -2.26 -9.08
C SER A 87 -10.70 -2.50 -9.55
N GLY A 88 -11.56 -1.51 -9.34
CA GLY A 88 -12.90 -1.44 -9.92
C GLY A 88 -13.87 -0.58 -9.11
N ALA A 89 -14.65 0.27 -9.77
CA ALA A 89 -15.46 1.30 -9.11
C ALA A 89 -16.59 0.77 -8.20
N GLY A 90 -17.16 -0.40 -8.51
CA GLY A 90 -18.26 -0.98 -7.74
C GLY A 90 -18.08 -2.45 -7.38
N ALA A 91 -17.09 -3.11 -7.96
CA ALA A 91 -16.71 -4.49 -7.68
C ALA A 91 -15.29 -4.75 -8.22
N PRO A 92 -14.58 -5.78 -7.74
CA PRO A 92 -13.33 -6.23 -8.34
C PRO A 92 -13.50 -6.49 -9.85
N SER A 93 -12.69 -5.85 -10.69
CA SER A 93 -12.74 -6.02 -12.16
C SER A 93 -11.39 -6.33 -12.79
N THR A 94 -10.32 -5.65 -12.36
CA THR A 94 -8.98 -5.82 -12.93
C THR A 94 -8.01 -6.24 -11.82
N LEU A 95 -7.35 -7.39 -12.00
CA LEU A 95 -6.31 -7.86 -11.08
C LEU A 95 -5.07 -6.98 -11.22
N LEU A 96 -4.58 -6.42 -10.12
CA LEU A 96 -3.36 -5.61 -10.07
C LEU A 96 -2.16 -6.45 -9.63
N THR A 97 -2.34 -7.24 -8.57
CA THR A 97 -1.27 -8.10 -8.04
C THR A 97 -1.85 -9.25 -7.20
N THR A 98 -1.12 -10.35 -7.16
CA THR A 98 -1.27 -11.37 -6.11
C THR A 98 -0.36 -11.01 -4.94
N THR A 99 -0.56 -11.65 -3.79
CA THR A 99 0.28 -11.40 -2.62
C THR A 99 0.85 -12.69 -2.06
N THR A 100 2.04 -12.58 -1.48
CA THR A 100 2.70 -13.65 -0.75
C THR A 100 2.60 -13.42 0.75
N MET A 101 2.19 -14.45 1.50
CA MET A 101 2.16 -14.38 2.96
C MET A 101 3.58 -14.35 3.53
N SER A 102 3.86 -13.42 4.44
CA SER A 102 5.13 -13.38 5.18
C SER A 102 5.12 -14.39 6.32
N GLY A 103 6.05 -15.34 6.28
CA GLY A 103 6.22 -16.36 7.32
C GLY A 103 5.30 -17.58 7.17
N THR A 104 5.30 -18.46 8.18
CA THR A 104 4.60 -19.78 8.12
C THR A 104 3.86 -20.15 9.41
N SER A 105 3.51 -19.16 10.24
CA SER A 105 2.82 -19.36 11.54
C SER A 105 1.36 -19.79 11.40
N THR A 106 0.81 -20.45 12.41
CA THR A 106 -0.60 -20.89 12.45
C THR A 106 -1.34 -20.33 13.64
N GLY A 107 -2.65 -20.53 13.70
CA GLY A 107 -3.52 -20.02 14.76
C GLY A 107 -4.12 -18.65 14.42
N LEU A 108 -4.74 -18.06 15.44
CA LEU A 108 -5.44 -16.78 15.35
C LEU A 108 -4.46 -15.61 15.48
N GLY A 109 -4.45 -14.72 14.50
CA GLY A 109 -3.59 -13.54 14.54
C GLY A 109 -3.71 -12.65 13.32
N ALA A 110 -2.90 -11.59 13.30
CA ALA A 110 -2.69 -10.76 12.13
C ALA A 110 -1.54 -11.35 11.30
N PHE A 111 -1.75 -11.45 9.99
CA PHE A 111 -0.80 -12.03 9.05
C PHE A 111 -0.60 -11.09 7.87
N ASP A 112 0.65 -10.98 7.47
CA ASP A 112 1.14 -10.02 6.49
C ASP A 112 1.14 -10.65 5.10
N PHE A 113 0.58 -9.95 4.12
CA PHE A 113 0.51 -10.33 2.72
C PHE A 113 1.13 -9.22 1.87
N VAL A 114 2.29 -9.53 1.29
CA VAL A 114 3.11 -8.57 0.53
C VAL A 114 2.77 -8.70 -0.95
N PRO A 115 2.51 -7.59 -1.68
CA PRO A 115 2.34 -7.60 -3.14
C PRO A 115 3.51 -8.28 -3.87
N ASP A 116 3.19 -9.12 -4.85
CA ASP A 116 4.22 -9.78 -5.67
C ASP A 116 4.83 -8.83 -6.72
N SER A 117 4.14 -7.71 -6.99
CA SER A 117 4.57 -6.64 -7.88
C SER A 117 4.16 -5.27 -7.32
N PRO A 118 4.89 -4.18 -7.62
CA PRO A 118 4.50 -2.83 -7.24
C PRO A 118 3.08 -2.48 -7.72
N VAL A 119 2.34 -1.72 -6.91
CA VAL A 119 0.98 -1.28 -7.20
C VAL A 119 0.78 0.14 -6.68
N THR A 120 0.55 1.06 -7.61
CA THR A 120 0.13 2.42 -7.31
C THR A 120 -1.37 2.49 -7.08
N LEU A 121 -1.76 3.02 -5.92
CA LEU A 121 -3.11 3.38 -5.52
C LEU A 121 -3.36 4.85 -5.87
N GLU A 122 -3.96 5.07 -7.02
CA GLU A 122 -4.26 6.39 -7.57
C GLU A 122 -5.39 7.10 -6.79
N ALA A 123 -5.27 8.42 -6.67
CA ALA A 123 -6.30 9.27 -6.07
C ALA A 123 -7.68 9.07 -6.75
N GLY A 124 -8.73 8.98 -5.94
CA GLY A 124 -10.12 8.83 -6.40
C GLY A 124 -10.50 7.45 -6.92
N GLN A 125 -9.56 6.51 -7.05
CA GLN A 125 -9.85 5.15 -7.51
C GLN A 125 -10.30 4.23 -6.38
N THR A 126 -11.03 3.17 -6.76
CA THR A 126 -11.52 2.15 -5.83
C THR A 126 -10.79 0.83 -6.06
N TYR A 127 -10.34 0.25 -4.95
CA TYR A 127 -9.55 -0.96 -4.88
C TYR A 127 -10.19 -1.98 -3.94
N TRP A 128 -9.81 -3.24 -4.10
CA TRP A 128 -10.41 -4.37 -3.40
C TRP A 128 -9.32 -5.34 -2.95
N VAL A 129 -9.25 -5.59 -1.64
CA VAL A 129 -8.53 -6.75 -1.10
C VAL A 129 -9.42 -7.96 -1.26
N TYR A 130 -9.10 -8.81 -2.23
CA TYR A 130 -9.85 -10.00 -2.60
C TYR A 130 -9.24 -11.23 -1.94
N VAL A 131 -10.06 -11.97 -1.20
CA VAL A 131 -9.65 -13.13 -0.42
C VAL A 131 -10.47 -14.34 -0.83
N GLU A 132 -9.78 -15.42 -1.17
CA GLU A 132 -10.39 -16.71 -1.50
C GLU A 132 -9.65 -17.87 -0.82
N PRO A 133 -10.36 -18.84 -0.21
CA PRO A 133 -9.71 -20.01 0.36
C PRO A 133 -9.31 -21.00 -0.75
N THR A 134 -8.06 -21.44 -0.73
CA THR A 134 -7.50 -22.43 -1.67
C THR A 134 -7.45 -23.84 -1.08
N ILE A 135 -7.48 -23.96 0.25
CA ILE A 135 -7.58 -25.19 1.07
C ILE A 135 -6.84 -26.40 0.48
N GLN A 136 -5.56 -26.50 0.79
CA GLN A 136 -4.69 -27.64 0.49
C GLN A 136 -4.39 -28.52 1.71
N SER A 137 -4.28 -27.94 2.91
CA SER A 137 -3.79 -28.59 4.13
C SER A 137 -4.74 -28.51 5.33
N GLY A 138 -5.59 -27.46 5.38
CA GLY A 138 -6.64 -27.31 6.37
C GLY A 138 -7.51 -26.08 6.14
N CYS A 139 -8.21 -25.63 7.19
CA CYS A 139 -9.18 -24.55 7.04
C CYS A 139 -8.61 -23.21 7.47
N THR A 140 -8.92 -22.19 6.67
CA THR A 140 -8.62 -20.80 6.98
C THR A 140 -9.91 -20.06 7.27
N ARG A 141 -9.89 -19.23 8.30
CA ARG A 141 -10.99 -18.32 8.61
C ARG A 141 -10.48 -16.89 8.62
N TRP A 142 -10.99 -16.06 7.72
CA TRP A 142 -10.82 -14.62 7.83
C TRP A 142 -11.84 -14.11 8.85
N GLU A 143 -11.35 -13.47 9.91
CA GLU A 143 -12.13 -13.15 11.10
C GLU A 143 -12.69 -11.73 10.99
N GLY A 144 -13.98 -11.57 11.26
CA GLY A 144 -14.62 -10.26 11.36
C GLY A 144 -14.80 -9.80 12.79
N ASP A 145 -15.44 -8.64 12.92
CA ASP A 145 -15.95 -8.13 14.19
C ASP A 145 -17.48 -8.20 14.21
N SER A 146 -18.05 -8.70 15.32
CA SER A 146 -19.51 -8.75 15.52
C SER A 146 -20.16 -7.36 15.68
N GLY A 147 -19.37 -6.34 16.02
CA GLY A 147 -19.81 -4.94 16.05
C GLY A 147 -19.93 -4.30 14.65
N GLY A 148 -19.42 -4.96 13.60
CA GLY A 148 -19.54 -4.50 12.22
C GLY A 148 -18.77 -3.22 11.92
N ALA A 149 -17.74 -2.89 12.71
CA ALA A 149 -16.98 -1.67 12.53
C ALA A 149 -16.32 -1.63 11.14
N GLN A 150 -16.66 -0.58 10.40
CA GLN A 150 -16.11 -0.37 9.08
C GLN A 150 -14.64 0.04 9.16
N PRO A 151 -13.81 -0.38 8.20
CA PRO A 151 -12.43 0.06 8.14
C PRO A 151 -12.38 1.56 7.86
N THR A 152 -11.46 2.24 8.56
CA THR A 152 -11.24 3.68 8.49
C THR A 152 -9.77 3.99 8.29
N GLY A 153 -9.45 5.09 7.64
CA GLY A 153 -8.07 5.54 7.42
C GLY A 153 -8.07 6.73 6.47
N ILE A 154 -6.99 6.84 5.68
CA ILE A 154 -6.88 7.78 4.57
C ILE A 154 -7.98 7.50 3.53
N ALA A 155 -8.14 6.24 3.14
CA ALA A 155 -9.19 5.80 2.24
C ALA A 155 -10.52 5.61 2.98
N THR A 156 -11.62 5.68 2.21
CA THR A 156 -12.97 5.41 2.71
C THR A 156 -13.39 4.01 2.33
N SER A 157 -14.04 3.27 3.23
CA SER A 157 -14.55 1.92 2.88
C SER A 157 -15.59 1.97 1.75
N ALA A 158 -15.42 1.10 0.75
CA ALA A 158 -16.39 0.84 -0.31
C ALA A 158 -17.29 -0.37 0.00
N GLY A 159 -17.23 -0.89 1.25
CA GLY A 159 -18.00 -2.04 1.70
C GLY A 159 -17.36 -3.38 1.33
N TYR A 160 -18.16 -4.45 1.38
CA TYR A 160 -17.72 -5.81 1.10
C TYR A 160 -18.59 -6.49 0.05
N ILE A 161 -17.96 -7.30 -0.79
CA ILE A 161 -18.64 -8.14 -1.79
C ILE A 161 -18.23 -9.59 -1.57
N PHE A 162 -19.17 -10.53 -1.75
CA PHE A 162 -18.95 -11.96 -1.58
C PHE A 162 -19.98 -12.77 -2.37
N ASN A 163 -19.64 -13.99 -2.79
CA ASN A 163 -20.53 -14.92 -3.51
C ASN A 163 -21.03 -16.10 -2.64
N GLY A 164 -20.59 -16.20 -1.39
CA GLY A 164 -20.92 -17.28 -0.47
C GLY A 164 -21.99 -16.91 0.57
N ASN A 165 -22.06 -17.71 1.65
CA ASN A 165 -22.91 -17.38 2.80
C ASN A 165 -22.57 -15.99 3.35
N SER A 166 -23.59 -15.29 3.85
CA SER A 166 -23.46 -13.97 4.46
C SER A 166 -22.45 -13.99 5.61
N SER A 167 -21.24 -13.50 5.35
CA SER A 167 -20.42 -12.90 6.40
C SER A 167 -20.95 -11.48 6.55
N ALA A 168 -22.00 -11.33 7.36
CA ALA A 168 -22.83 -10.13 7.47
C ALA A 168 -22.10 -8.90 8.06
N PHE A 169 -20.79 -9.04 8.36
CA PHE A 169 -20.00 -8.03 9.05
C PHE A 169 -18.67 -7.77 8.37
N ALA A 170 -18.04 -6.66 8.76
CA ALA A 170 -16.75 -6.24 8.27
C ALA A 170 -15.66 -7.21 8.75
N ASN A 171 -15.01 -7.88 7.79
CA ASN A 171 -13.83 -8.70 8.07
C ASN A 171 -12.62 -7.80 8.39
N ARG A 172 -11.76 -8.23 9.32
CA ARG A 172 -10.67 -7.36 9.81
C ARG A 172 -9.47 -7.38 8.88
N TYR A 173 -9.10 -6.22 8.38
CA TYR A 173 -7.89 -6.02 7.60
C TYR A 173 -7.30 -4.64 7.82
N GLU A 174 -6.06 -4.50 7.37
CA GLU A 174 -5.37 -3.26 7.20
C GLU A 174 -4.69 -3.24 5.84
N VAL A 175 -4.72 -2.09 5.18
CA VAL A 175 -3.88 -1.79 4.03
C VAL A 175 -2.91 -0.71 4.46
N GLN A 176 -1.63 -0.97 4.27
CA GLN A 176 -0.56 0.00 4.46
C GLN A 176 0.00 0.38 3.10
N GLY A 177 0.36 1.64 2.99
CA GLY A 177 1.02 2.17 1.82
C GLY A 177 1.81 3.39 2.18
N SER A 178 2.82 3.67 1.38
CA SER A 178 3.60 4.88 1.48
C SER A 178 3.07 5.85 0.43
N PRO A 179 2.92 7.15 0.73
CA PRO A 179 2.54 8.10 -0.29
C PRO A 179 3.55 7.97 -1.43
N ASP A 180 3.05 7.59 -2.61
CA ASP A 180 3.76 7.79 -3.84
C ASP A 180 3.79 9.31 -3.98
N THR A 181 4.90 9.88 -3.56
CA THR A 181 5.15 11.32 -3.67
C THR A 181 5.18 11.78 -5.13
N GLY A 182 4.87 10.89 -6.08
CA GLY A 182 5.48 10.86 -7.38
C GLY A 182 7.00 10.85 -7.19
N CYS A 183 7.70 10.81 -8.30
CA CYS A 183 8.81 11.70 -8.34
C CYS A 183 8.22 13.09 -8.53
N TYR A 184 8.16 13.91 -7.49
CA TYR A 184 7.71 15.30 -7.65
C TYR A 184 8.47 15.98 -8.80
N ALA A 185 9.74 15.60 -8.97
CA ALA A 185 10.60 16.03 -10.05
C ALA A 185 10.31 15.42 -11.44
N ASP A 186 9.51 14.36 -11.59
CA ASP A 186 9.01 13.83 -12.88
C ASP A 186 7.74 14.57 -13.29
N CYS A 187 7.90 15.86 -13.59
CA CYS A 187 6.79 16.75 -13.90
C CYS A 187 6.03 16.29 -15.14
N ASP A 188 6.73 15.77 -16.15
CA ASP A 188 6.10 15.36 -17.41
C ASP A 188 5.51 13.95 -17.38
N GLY A 189 5.69 13.23 -16.26
CA GLY A 189 5.18 11.88 -16.02
C GLY A 189 5.79 10.83 -16.94
N SER A 190 7.01 11.08 -17.45
CA SER A 190 7.69 10.18 -18.37
C SER A 190 8.33 8.98 -17.68
N GLY A 191 8.43 9.00 -16.35
CA GLY A 191 9.10 7.99 -15.54
C GLY A 191 10.64 8.11 -15.56
N ALA A 192 11.19 9.22 -16.08
CA ALA A 192 12.62 9.43 -16.17
C ALA A 192 13.02 10.89 -15.95
N LEU A 193 13.84 11.17 -14.93
CA LEU A 193 14.34 12.52 -14.67
C LEU A 193 15.29 13.00 -15.77
N ASN A 194 14.83 13.98 -16.52
CA ASN A 194 15.56 14.59 -17.60
C ASN A 194 15.21 16.09 -17.75
N ILE A 195 15.74 16.73 -18.80
CA ILE A 195 15.53 18.17 -19.03
C ILE A 195 14.06 18.54 -19.30
N PHE A 196 13.25 17.60 -19.79
CA PHE A 196 11.83 17.82 -20.07
C PHE A 196 11.02 18.07 -18.79
N ASP A 197 11.46 17.54 -17.64
CA ASP A 197 10.86 17.84 -16.34
C ASP A 197 11.06 19.29 -15.91
N TYR A 198 12.27 19.82 -16.09
CA TYR A 198 12.56 21.24 -15.84
C TYR A 198 11.77 22.16 -16.78
N ILE A 199 11.55 21.72 -18.03
CA ILE A 199 10.72 22.48 -18.98
C ILE A 199 9.26 22.45 -18.54
N CYS A 200 8.76 21.28 -18.12
CA CYS A 200 7.42 21.12 -17.59
C CYS A 200 7.21 21.99 -16.33
N PHE A 201 8.10 21.92 -15.35
CA PHE A 201 8.02 22.73 -14.14
C PHE A 201 8.06 24.24 -14.45
N GLY A 202 8.89 24.66 -15.40
CA GLY A 202 8.94 26.05 -15.85
C GLY A 202 7.64 26.53 -16.51
N ASN A 203 6.94 25.65 -17.23
CA ASN A 203 5.62 25.96 -17.80
C ASN A 203 4.56 26.09 -16.70
N GLU A 204 4.54 25.18 -15.74
CA GLU A 204 3.62 25.19 -14.58
C GLU A 204 3.84 26.45 -13.72
N TYR A 205 5.09 26.79 -13.43
CA TYR A 205 5.47 28.00 -12.69
C TYR A 205 5.02 29.27 -13.44
N SER A 206 5.21 29.32 -14.76
CA SER A 206 4.76 30.45 -15.58
C SER A 206 3.24 30.56 -15.68
N ALA A 207 2.54 29.43 -15.61
CA ALA A 207 1.09 29.35 -15.61
C ALA A 207 0.46 29.64 -14.24
N GLY A 208 1.27 29.74 -13.19
CA GLY A 208 0.78 30.07 -11.86
C GLY A 208 0.07 28.91 -11.16
N THR A 209 0.39 27.67 -11.51
CA THR A 209 -0.34 26.50 -11.00
C THR A 209 0.11 26.13 -9.58
N ALA A 210 -0.77 25.45 -8.85
CA ALA A 210 -0.46 24.96 -7.50
C ALA A 210 0.62 23.85 -7.50
N TYR A 211 0.83 23.18 -8.64
CA TYR A 211 1.91 22.19 -8.78
C TYR A 211 3.28 22.86 -8.62
N ALA A 212 3.46 24.10 -9.09
CA ALA A 212 4.73 24.79 -9.02
C ALA A 212 5.09 25.34 -7.62
N ASP A 213 4.18 25.26 -6.63
CA ASP A 213 4.40 25.66 -5.23
C ASP A 213 5.06 24.52 -4.45
N CYS A 214 6.28 24.16 -4.87
CA CYS A 214 7.03 23.01 -4.35
C CYS A 214 7.21 23.07 -2.84
N ASP A 215 7.49 24.26 -2.31
CA ASP A 215 7.75 24.45 -0.88
C ASP A 215 6.47 24.62 -0.04
N GLY A 216 5.31 24.62 -0.69
CA GLY A 216 3.99 24.75 -0.07
C GLY A 216 3.77 26.10 0.62
N SER A 217 4.51 27.14 0.22
CA SER A 217 4.41 28.47 0.83
C SER A 217 3.16 29.24 0.42
N GLY A 218 2.43 28.77 -0.61
CA GLY A 218 1.28 29.45 -1.18
C GLY A 218 1.67 30.65 -2.04
N SER A 219 2.94 30.75 -2.46
CA SER A 219 3.46 31.87 -3.26
C SER A 219 4.60 31.44 -4.17
N LEU A 220 4.38 31.48 -5.48
CA LEU A 220 5.40 31.10 -6.47
C LEU A 220 6.57 32.10 -6.50
N ASN A 221 7.75 31.62 -6.12
CA ASN A 221 8.98 32.38 -6.04
C ASN A 221 10.22 31.50 -6.29
N ILE A 222 11.43 32.05 -6.12
CA ILE A 222 12.67 31.32 -6.39
C ILE A 222 12.89 30.08 -5.49
N PHE A 223 12.29 30.06 -4.29
CA PHE A 223 12.38 28.93 -3.38
C PHE A 223 11.71 27.67 -3.93
N ASP A 224 10.69 27.82 -4.79
CA ASP A 224 10.07 26.69 -5.50
C ASP A 224 11.01 26.04 -6.51
N TYR A 225 11.78 26.84 -7.25
CA TYR A 225 12.81 26.32 -8.16
C TYR A 225 13.94 25.61 -7.41
N ILE A 226 14.32 26.10 -6.22
CA ILE A 226 15.32 25.45 -5.38
C ILE A 226 14.77 24.13 -4.84
N CYS A 227 13.52 24.12 -4.40
CA CYS A 227 12.82 22.93 -3.94
C CYS A 227 12.73 21.87 -5.05
N PHE A 228 12.23 22.23 -6.25
CA PHE A 228 12.17 21.33 -7.40
C PHE A 228 13.56 20.78 -7.78
N GLY A 229 14.59 21.63 -7.75
CA GLY A 229 15.97 21.20 -8.02
C GLY A 229 16.53 20.22 -6.98
N ASN A 230 16.12 20.34 -5.71
CA ASN A 230 16.48 19.39 -4.65
C ASN A 230 15.78 18.05 -4.87
N GLU A 231 14.47 18.04 -5.17
CA GLU A 231 13.71 16.83 -5.51
C GLU A 231 14.32 16.13 -6.74
N TYR A 232 14.65 16.89 -7.79
CA TYR A 232 15.29 16.35 -8.99
C TYR A 232 16.68 15.75 -8.69
N SER A 233 17.44 16.35 -7.78
CA SER A 233 18.77 15.84 -7.38
C SER A 233 18.70 14.64 -6.44
N ALA A 234 17.64 14.55 -5.63
CA ALA A 234 17.38 13.40 -4.76
C ALA A 234 17.05 12.14 -5.58
N GLY A 235 16.50 12.34 -6.79
CA GLY A 235 16.10 11.25 -7.66
C GLY A 235 14.72 10.69 -7.31
N CYS A 236 14.20 9.84 -8.19
CA CYS A 236 12.96 9.11 -7.96
C CYS A 236 13.25 7.75 -7.31
N PRO A 237 12.33 7.23 -6.48
CA PRO A 237 12.37 5.83 -6.02
C PRO A 237 12.40 4.81 -7.16
#